data_AF-A0A4Q3AXU3-F1
#
_entry.id   AF-A0A4Q3AXU3-F1
#
_cell.length_a   1.000
_cell.length_b   1.000
_cell.length_c   1.000
_cell.angle_alpha   90.00
_cell.angle_beta   90.00
_cell.angle_gamma   90.00
#
_symmetry.space_group_name_H-M   'P 1'
#
loop_
_entity.id
_entity.type
_entity.pdbx_description
1 polymer ?
#
loop_
_entity_poly.entity_id
_entity_poly.type
_entity_poly.pdbx_seq_one_letter_code
_entity_poly.pdbx_strand_id
1 'polypeptide(L)'
;MKILLKPLFLAFLLLFLLDQTLEKNGIFLPFIHSYLDDICFVPVLLSLASAIMSIVLFGKNASKFSYRLSLFQIISAVIYAAALFEIILPKYALKYTSDPWDLLAYAVGTVIFILFINPKQQQMSSQKL
;
A
#
# COMPACT_ATOMS: atom_id res chain seq x y z
N MET A 1 -12.06 5.47 -9.64
CA MET A 1 -10.68 4.93 -9.81
C MET A 1 -9.62 6.03 -9.95
N LYS A 2 -9.84 7.24 -9.40
CA LYS A 2 -8.84 8.32 -9.46
C LYS A 2 -7.64 8.10 -8.53
N ILE A 3 -7.79 7.23 -7.52
CA ILE A 3 -6.73 6.90 -6.56
C ILE A 3 -5.56 6.16 -7.23
N LEU A 4 -5.86 5.21 -8.12
CA LEU A 4 -4.88 4.40 -8.86
C LEU A 4 -4.20 5.19 -9.99
N LEU A 5 -4.71 6.37 -10.31
CA LEU A 5 -4.16 7.27 -11.33
C LEU A 5 -3.38 8.42 -10.69
N LYS A 6 -3.22 8.44 -9.36
CA LYS A 6 -2.39 9.44 -8.70
C LYS A 6 -0.93 9.24 -9.13
N PRO A 7 -0.22 10.31 -9.50
CA PRO A 7 1.17 10.21 -9.98
C PRO A 7 2.10 9.58 -8.93
N LEU A 8 1.83 9.78 -7.64
CA LEU A 8 2.55 9.12 -6.54
C LEU A 8 2.33 7.61 -6.50
N PHE A 9 1.11 7.14 -6.71
CA PHE A 9 0.83 5.70 -6.80
C PHE A 9 1.51 5.08 -8.03
N LEU A 10 1.41 5.76 -9.18
CA LEU A 10 2.08 5.32 -10.41
C LEU A 10 3.60 5.32 -10.27
N ALA A 11 4.18 6.30 -9.58
CA ALA A 11 5.62 6.37 -9.31
C ALA A 11 6.07 5.20 -8.43
N PHE A 12 5.33 4.90 -7.34
CA PHE A 12 5.64 3.74 -6.49
C PHE A 12 5.46 2.40 -7.22
N LEU A 13 4.42 2.27 -8.05
CA LEU A 13 4.19 1.08 -8.86
C LEU A 13 5.29 0.90 -9.93
N LEU A 14 5.70 1.98 -10.59
CA LEU A 14 6.79 1.95 -11.58
C LEU A 14 8.12 1.64 -10.93
N LEU A 15 8.41 2.23 -9.76
CA LEU A 15 9.62 1.93 -8.98
C LEU A 15 9.68 0.45 -8.63
N PHE A 16 8.60 -0.10 -8.07
CA PHE A 16 8.50 -1.53 -7.75
C PHE A 16 8.70 -2.43 -8.99
N LEU A 17 8.06 -2.11 -10.11
CA LEU A 17 8.21 -2.89 -11.35
C LEU A 17 9.61 -2.76 -11.98
N LEU A 18 10.25 -1.59 -11.85
CA LEU A 18 11.63 -1.38 -12.29
C LEU A 18 12.58 -2.21 -11.43
N ASP A 19 12.43 -2.19 -10.11
CA ASP A 19 13.31 -2.93 -9.22
C ASP A 19 13.17 -4.45 -9.45
N GLN A 20 11.95 -4.93 -9.63
CA GLN A 20 11.68 -6.34 -9.95
C GLN A 20 12.21 -6.76 -11.33
N THR A 21 12.22 -5.87 -12.32
CA THR A 21 12.83 -6.17 -13.63
C THR A 21 14.36 -6.14 -13.58
N LEU A 22 14.95 -5.28 -12.76
CA LEU A 22 16.40 -5.25 -12.53
C LEU A 22 16.91 -6.48 -11.78
N GLU A 23 16.17 -6.94 -10.76
CA GLU A 23 16.49 -8.17 -10.01
C GLU A 23 16.50 -9.40 -10.93
N LYS A 24 15.48 -9.51 -11.81
CA LYS A 24 15.42 -10.60 -12.80
C LYS A 24 16.57 -10.59 -13.81
N ASN A 25 17.18 -9.43 -14.04
CA ASN A 25 18.34 -9.28 -14.92
C ASN A 25 19.69 -9.43 -14.18
N GLY A 26 19.67 -9.79 -12.89
CA GLY A 26 20.87 -10.10 -12.11
C GLY A 26 21.62 -8.88 -11.56
N ILE A 27 21.02 -7.70 -11.59
CA ILE A 27 21.59 -6.49 -10.96
C ILE A 27 20.98 -6.37 -9.56
N PHE A 28 21.73 -6.80 -8.54
CA PHE A 28 21.28 -6.79 -7.14
C PHE A 28 21.90 -5.61 -6.39
N LEU A 29 21.09 -4.63 -6.00
CA LEU A 29 21.50 -3.47 -5.19
C LEU A 29 20.95 -3.63 -3.76
N PRO A 30 21.66 -4.32 -2.85
CA PRO A 30 21.10 -4.84 -1.60
C PRO A 30 20.46 -3.78 -0.69
N PHE A 31 20.99 -2.56 -0.62
CA PHE A 31 20.43 -1.51 0.25
C PHE A 31 19.19 -0.81 -0.31
N ILE A 32 19.05 -0.75 -1.63
CA ILE A 32 17.88 -0.16 -2.28
C ILE A 32 16.77 -1.20 -2.31
N HIS A 33 17.12 -2.43 -2.65
CA HIS A 33 16.19 -3.55 -2.75
C HIS A 33 15.58 -3.97 -1.40
N SER A 34 16.33 -3.92 -0.31
CA SER A 34 15.84 -4.38 1.00
C SER A 34 14.90 -3.44 1.73
N TYR A 35 14.82 -2.16 1.38
CA TYR A 35 14.02 -1.20 2.16
C TYR A 35 13.14 -0.28 1.31
N LEU A 36 13.54 -0.01 0.06
CA LEU A 36 12.73 0.83 -0.82
C LEU A 36 11.42 0.11 -1.17
N ASP A 37 11.48 -1.18 -1.45
CA ASP A 37 10.29 -1.98 -1.78
C ASP A 37 9.30 -2.03 -0.61
N ASP A 38 9.73 -2.18 0.63
CA ASP A 38 8.85 -2.19 1.80
C ASP A 38 8.18 -0.82 2.06
N ILE A 39 8.91 0.28 1.83
CA ILE A 39 8.34 1.64 1.90
C ILE A 39 7.29 1.83 0.80
N CYS A 40 7.55 1.36 -0.42
CA CYS A 40 6.64 1.49 -1.56
C CYS A 40 5.42 0.57 -1.45
N PHE A 41 5.59 -0.60 -0.83
CA PHE A 41 4.58 -1.63 -0.70
C PHE A 41 3.35 -1.15 0.08
N VAL A 42 3.54 -0.48 1.22
CA VAL A 42 2.42 -0.06 2.08
C VAL A 42 1.48 0.96 1.40
N PRO A 43 1.98 2.04 0.76
CA PRO A 43 1.17 2.93 -0.06
C PRO A 43 0.37 2.19 -1.15
N VAL A 44 0.99 1.22 -1.82
CA VAL A 44 0.34 0.42 -2.87
C VAL A 44 -0.74 -0.48 -2.29
N LEU A 45 -0.44 -1.22 -1.23
CA LEU A 45 -1.37 -2.10 -0.53
C LEU A 45 -2.61 -1.34 -0.04
N LEU A 46 -2.41 -0.20 0.64
CA LEU A 46 -3.52 0.61 1.15
C LEU A 46 -4.33 1.29 0.04
N SER A 47 -3.68 1.70 -1.05
CA SER A 47 -4.37 2.23 -2.24
C SER A 47 -5.24 1.18 -2.90
N LEU A 48 -4.73 -0.05 -3.00
CA LEU A 48 -5.48 -1.18 -3.54
C LEU A 48 -6.65 -1.55 -2.63
N ALA A 49 -6.45 -1.61 -1.31
CA ALA A 49 -7.50 -1.85 -0.34
C ALA A 49 -8.62 -0.80 -0.43
N SER A 50 -8.25 0.49 -0.53
CA SER A 50 -9.20 1.58 -0.75
C SER A 50 -9.95 1.43 -2.08
N ALA A 51 -9.28 1.02 -3.16
CA ALA A 51 -9.90 0.79 -4.46
C ALA A 51 -10.89 -0.38 -4.43
N ILE A 52 -10.51 -1.51 -3.82
CA ILE A 52 -11.36 -2.69 -3.66
C ILE A 52 -12.60 -2.33 -2.84
N MET A 53 -12.43 -1.67 -1.69
CA MET A 53 -13.55 -1.20 -0.86
C MET A 53 -14.47 -0.25 -1.62
N SER A 54 -13.90 0.60 -2.48
CA SER A 54 -14.69 1.48 -3.34
C SER A 54 -15.54 0.69 -4.34
N ILE A 55 -15.00 -0.37 -4.94
CA ILE A 55 -15.70 -1.24 -5.88
C ILE A 55 -16.81 -2.02 -5.17
N VAL A 56 -16.52 -2.59 -4.00
CA VAL A 56 -17.48 -3.38 -3.22
C VAL A 56 -18.65 -2.51 -2.75
N LEU A 57 -18.38 -1.31 -2.24
CA LEU A 57 -19.40 -0.44 -1.66
C LEU A 57 -20.16 0.40 -2.69
N PHE A 58 -19.49 0.86 -3.75
CA PHE A 58 -20.09 1.79 -4.72
C PHE A 58 -20.32 1.18 -6.12
N GLY A 59 -19.85 -0.05 -6.37
CA GLY A 59 -20.06 -0.75 -7.63
C GLY A 59 -19.67 0.07 -8.85
N LYS A 60 -20.62 0.29 -9.78
CA LYS A 60 -20.42 1.11 -10.99
C LYS A 60 -20.04 2.57 -10.70
N ASN A 61 -20.37 3.09 -9.52
CA ASN A 61 -20.04 4.45 -9.08
C ASN A 61 -18.64 4.58 -8.44
N ALA A 62 -17.88 3.47 -8.29
CA ALA A 62 -16.51 3.47 -7.79
C ALA A 62 -15.53 4.27 -8.68
N SER A 63 -15.92 4.59 -9.90
CA SER A 63 -15.20 5.51 -10.78
C SER A 63 -15.19 6.94 -10.22
N LYS A 64 -16.30 7.36 -9.59
CA LYS A 64 -16.61 8.73 -9.15
C LYS A 64 -16.35 8.97 -7.66
N PHE A 65 -16.57 7.96 -6.83
CA PHE A 65 -16.35 8.01 -5.38
C PHE A 65 -15.19 7.10 -4.99
N SER A 66 -14.39 7.53 -4.02
CA SER A 66 -13.29 6.74 -3.48
C SER A 66 -13.47 6.59 -1.97
N TYR A 67 -13.43 5.35 -1.50
CA TYR A 67 -13.59 5.01 -0.10
C TYR A 67 -12.34 5.45 0.67
N ARG A 68 -12.54 6.34 1.65
CA ARG A 68 -11.50 6.76 2.58
C ARG A 68 -11.34 5.68 3.64
N LEU A 69 -10.15 5.11 3.74
CA LEU A 69 -9.82 4.19 4.81
C LEU A 69 -9.74 4.96 6.14
N SER A 70 -10.38 4.42 7.18
CA SER A 70 -10.24 4.95 8.52
C SER A 70 -8.84 4.64 9.06
N LEU A 71 -8.37 5.44 10.03
CA LEU A 71 -7.08 5.19 10.69
C LEU A 71 -7.02 3.77 11.29
N PHE A 72 -8.13 3.30 11.87
CA PHE A 72 -8.23 1.94 12.39
C PHE A 72 -8.01 0.89 11.30
N GLN A 73 -8.67 1.01 10.15
CA GLN A 73 -8.49 0.08 9.02
C GLN A 73 -7.05 0.11 8.49
N ILE A 74 -6.45 1.29 8.39
CA ILE A 74 -5.06 1.45 7.95
C ILE A 74 -4.11 0.73 8.90
N ILE A 75 -4.21 1.02 10.20
CA ILE A 75 -3.35 0.41 11.22
C ILE A 75 -3.53 -1.11 11.25
N SER A 76 -4.78 -1.60 11.22
CA SER A 76 -5.06 -3.03 11.18
C SER A 76 -4.46 -3.72 9.95
N ALA A 77 -4.54 -3.09 8.77
CA ALA A 77 -3.97 -3.64 7.54
C ALA A 77 -2.43 -3.72 7.61
N VAL A 78 -1.78 -2.69 8.17
CA VAL A 78 -0.32 -2.63 8.34
C VAL A 78 0.15 -3.66 9.36
N ILE A 79 -0.54 -3.80 10.49
CA ILE A 79 -0.24 -4.84 11.49
C ILE A 79 -0.38 -6.23 10.88
N TYR A 80 -1.43 -6.45 10.08
CA TYR A 80 -1.63 -7.73 9.41
C TYR A 80 -0.52 -8.03 8.40
N ALA A 81 -0.12 -7.04 7.60
CA ALA A 81 1.00 -7.16 6.67
C ALA A 81 2.30 -7.46 7.43
N ALA A 82 2.61 -6.69 8.47
CA ALA A 82 3.80 -6.90 9.30
C ALA A 82 3.82 -8.31 9.90
N ALA A 83 2.72 -8.79 10.48
CA ALA A 83 2.66 -10.15 11.00
C ALA A 83 2.86 -11.21 9.90
N LEU A 84 2.35 -10.97 8.69
CA LEU A 84 2.50 -11.91 7.57
C LEU A 84 3.93 -11.98 7.06
N PHE A 85 4.60 -10.83 6.88
CA PHE A 85 5.97 -10.75 6.37
C PHE A 85 7.03 -11.09 7.43
N GLU A 86 6.83 -10.69 8.69
CA GLU A 86 7.80 -10.91 9.77
C GLU A 86 7.66 -12.27 10.46
N ILE A 87 6.43 -12.78 10.61
CA ILE A 87 6.18 -13.97 11.46
C ILE A 87 5.82 -15.19 10.63
N ILE A 88 5.00 -15.03 9.60
CA ILE A 88 4.48 -16.16 8.83
C ILE A 88 5.49 -16.56 7.76
N LEU A 89 5.89 -15.66 6.88
CA LEU A 89 6.77 -15.95 5.74
C LEU A 89 8.12 -16.60 6.12
N PRO A 90 8.86 -16.14 7.14
CA PRO A 90 10.14 -16.73 7.54
C PRO A 90 10.00 -18.19 8.00
N LYS A 91 8.82 -18.59 8.49
CA LYS A 91 8.54 -19.98 8.89
C LYS A 91 8.33 -20.90 7.70
N TYR A 92 7.96 -20.38 6.53
CA TYR A 92 7.68 -21.17 5.33
C TYR A 92 8.79 -21.09 4.28
N ALA A 93 9.61 -20.04 4.30
CA ALA A 93 10.68 -19.84 3.33
C ALA A 93 11.93 -19.27 4.00
N LEU A 94 13.02 -20.06 3.95
CA LEU A 94 14.37 -19.72 4.46
C LEU A 94 14.99 -18.44 3.84
N LYS A 95 14.36 -17.90 2.79
CA LYS A 95 14.83 -16.71 2.07
C LYS A 95 14.39 -15.39 2.74
N TYR A 96 13.40 -15.44 3.64
CA TYR A 96 12.90 -14.25 4.34
C TYR A 96 13.50 -14.18 5.74
N THR A 97 14.09 -13.04 6.06
CA THR A 97 14.65 -12.74 7.38
C THR A 97 13.71 -11.75 8.05
N SER A 98 13.37 -11.97 9.32
CA SER A 98 12.63 -10.99 10.10
C SER A 98 13.57 -9.80 10.35
N ASP A 99 13.29 -8.66 9.72
CA ASP A 99 14.03 -7.42 9.90
C ASP A 99 13.12 -6.36 10.57
N PRO A 100 13.38 -5.97 11.83
CA PRO A 100 12.62 -4.91 12.50
C PRO A 100 12.64 -3.56 11.76
N TRP A 101 13.61 -3.33 10.86
CA TRP A 101 13.65 -2.15 10.02
C TRP A 101 12.48 -2.08 9.02
N ASP A 102 11.86 -3.21 8.68
CA ASP A 102 10.68 -3.28 7.80
C ASP A 102 9.46 -2.65 8.48
N LEU A 103 9.38 -2.72 9.80
CA LEU A 103 8.33 -2.04 10.56
C LEU A 103 8.44 -0.51 10.46
N LEU A 104 9.67 0.02 10.41
CA LEU A 104 9.91 1.45 10.17
C LEU A 104 9.56 1.84 8.74
N ALA A 105 9.93 1.01 7.76
CA ALA A 105 9.54 1.20 6.36
C ALA A 105 8.00 1.25 6.22
N TYR A 106 7.29 0.33 6.89
CA TYR A 106 5.83 0.31 6.89
C TYR A 106 5.22 1.53 7.56
N ALA A 107 5.81 2.02 8.65
CA ALA A 107 5.36 3.25 9.31
C ALA A 107 5.51 4.46 8.38
N VAL A 108 6.65 4.60 7.70
CA VAL A 108 6.89 5.69 6.73
C VAL A 108 5.90 5.60 5.56
N GLY A 109 5.73 4.42 4.96
CA GLY A 109 4.76 4.19 3.89
C GLY A 109 3.31 4.51 4.31
N THR A 110 2.95 4.18 5.55
CA THR A 110 1.65 4.50 6.14
C THR A 110 1.43 6.01 6.24
N VAL A 111 2.42 6.75 6.72
CA VAL A 111 2.37 8.22 6.83
C VAL A 111 2.22 8.84 5.44
N ILE A 112 2.99 8.38 4.45
CA ILE A 112 2.89 8.83 3.05
C ILE A 112 1.46 8.61 2.53
N PHE A 113 0.89 7.43 2.77
CA PHE A 113 -0.47 7.13 2.35
C PHE A 113 -1.49 8.08 2.99
N ILE A 114 -1.43 8.27 4.31
CA ILE A 114 -2.38 9.12 5.05
C ILE A 114 -2.35 10.56 4.56
N LEU A 115 -1.15 11.11 4.33
CA LEU A 115 -0.96 12.52 3.98
C LEU A 115 -1.26 12.82 2.50
N PHE A 116 -0.82 11.96 1.58
CA PHE A 116 -0.81 12.28 0.15
C PHE A 116 -1.83 11.49 -0.68
N ILE A 117 -2.16 10.27 -0.27
CA ILE A 117 -2.93 9.34 -1.11
C ILE A 117 -4.37 9.22 -0.63
N ASN A 118 -4.57 9.01 0.68
CA ASN A 118 -5.87 8.74 1.29
C ASN A 118 -6.89 9.81 0.90
N PRO A 119 -8.00 9.46 0.22
CA PRO A 119 -8.94 10.45 -0.27
C PRO A 119 -9.55 11.23 0.90
N LYS A 120 -9.79 12.53 0.67
CA LYS A 120 -10.54 13.35 1.64
C LYS A 120 -11.95 12.77 1.80
N GLN A 121 -12.46 12.77 3.03
CA GLN A 121 -13.80 12.25 3.31
C GLN A 121 -14.79 13.05 2.47
N GLN A 122 -15.36 12.40 1.45
CA GLN A 122 -16.46 13.00 0.70
C GLN A 122 -17.65 12.98 1.66
N GLN A 123 -18.00 14.15 2.18
CA GLN A 123 -19.26 14.31 2.89
C GLN A 123 -20.34 13.85 1.91
N MET A 124 -20.95 12.70 2.19
CA MET A 124 -22.27 12.41 1.65
C MET A 124 -23.15 13.47 2.27
N SER A 125 -23.33 14.59 1.56
CA SER A 125 -24.38 15.56 1.85
C SER A 125 -25.63 14.74 2.04
N SER A 126 -26.15 14.71 3.26
CA SER A 126 -27.45 14.13 3.57
C SER A 126 -28.43 14.67 2.54
N GLN A 127 -28.74 13.86 1.52
CA GLN A 127 -29.95 14.08 0.74
C GLN A 127 -31.07 13.77 1.72
N LYS A 128 -31.47 14.83 2.44
CA LYS A 128 -32.85 14.97 2.90
C LYS A 128 -33.73 14.80 1.67
N LEU A 129 -34.47 13.72 1.64
CA LEU A 129 -35.80 13.63 1.05
C LEU A 129 -36.51 12.42 1.66
#